data_AF-A0A3C0GE86-F1
#
_entry.id   AF-A0A3C0GE86-F1
#
_cell.length_a   1.000
_cell.length_b   1.000
_cell.length_c   1.000
_cell.angle_alpha   90.00
_cell.angle_beta   90.00
_cell.angle_gamma   90.00
#
_symmetry.space_group_name_H-M   'P 1'
#
loop_
_entity.id
_entity.type
_entity.pdbx_description
1 polymer ?
#
loop_
_entity_poly.entity_id
_entity_poly.type
_entity_poly.pdbx_seq_one_letter_code
_entity_poly.pdbx_strand_id
1 'polypeptide(L)'
;MFKRFSSLQWKSFFRSSNLGKSLGIKIVMGFFAVYMLISLAVTGGGMYFLIRKFFPDQSPLWIVSQYFIYWILMELMLRYFMQKLPD
;
A
#
# COMPACT_ATOMS: atom_id res chain seq x y z
N MET A 1 34.76 -3.21 5.77
CA MET A 1 33.81 -3.40 6.88
C MET A 1 32.38 -3.64 6.43
N PHE A 2 31.77 -2.78 5.61
CA PHE A 2 30.36 -2.90 5.20
C PHE A 2 29.98 -4.23 4.50
N LYS A 3 30.80 -4.74 3.57
CA LYS A 3 30.54 -6.05 2.93
C LYS A 3 30.47 -7.22 3.93
N ARG A 4 31.36 -7.22 4.93
CA ARG A 4 31.41 -8.25 5.98
C ARG A 4 30.23 -8.10 6.94
N PHE A 5 29.87 -6.86 7.29
CA PHE A 5 28.70 -6.58 8.11
C PHE A 5 27.40 -7.05 7.44
N SER A 6 27.17 -6.71 6.17
CA SER A 6 25.99 -7.17 5.43
C SER A 6 25.94 -8.70 5.31
N SER A 7 27.09 -9.35 5.07
CA SER A 7 27.18 -10.82 5.05
C SER A 7 26.84 -11.46 6.40
N LEU A 8 27.32 -10.87 7.51
CA LEU A 8 27.04 -11.35 8.86
C LEU A 8 25.59 -11.12 9.28
N GLN A 9 24.99 -9.98 8.90
CA GLN A 9 23.57 -9.71 9.11
C GLN A 9 22.72 -10.77 8.44
N TRP A 10 22.96 -11.04 7.14
CA TRP A 10 22.24 -12.08 6.40
C TRP A 10 22.33 -13.44 7.11
N LYS A 11 23.54 -13.88 7.47
CA LYS A 11 23.76 -15.15 8.18
C LYS A 11 23.10 -15.18 9.57
N SER A 12 23.10 -14.06 10.30
CA SER A 12 22.46 -13.92 11.61
C SER A 12 20.93 -14.01 11.51
N PHE A 13 20.33 -13.36 10.52
CA PHE A 13 18.91 -13.46 10.23
C PHE A 13 18.51 -14.93 10.03
N PHE A 14 19.15 -15.64 9.10
CA PHE A 14 18.85 -17.05 8.78
C PHE A 14 19.02 -18.02 9.95
N ARG A 15 19.95 -17.74 10.88
CA ARG A 15 20.22 -18.59 12.06
C ARG A 15 19.28 -18.29 13.24
N SER A 16 18.50 -17.21 13.19
CA SER A 16 17.67 -16.84 14.34
C SER A 16 16.54 -17.86 14.59
N SER A 17 16.38 -18.29 15.85
CA SER A 17 15.28 -19.18 16.27
C SER A 17 13.89 -18.60 15.96
N ASN A 18 13.81 -17.26 15.87
CA ASN A 18 12.61 -16.51 15.50
C ASN A 18 12.25 -16.56 14.01
N LEU A 19 13.13 -17.02 13.11
CA LEU A 19 12.74 -17.31 11.74
C LEU A 19 11.89 -18.57 11.67
N GLY A 20 12.31 -19.66 12.32
CA GLY A 20 11.60 -20.94 12.26
C GLY A 20 10.19 -20.89 12.87
N LYS A 21 10.02 -20.24 14.03
CA LYS A 21 8.73 -20.20 14.75
C LYS A 21 7.64 -19.37 14.04
N SER A 22 8.01 -18.42 13.18
CA SER A 22 7.06 -17.51 12.54
C SER A 22 7.28 -17.37 11.02
N LEU A 23 7.95 -18.32 10.38
CA LEU A 23 8.32 -18.22 8.96
C LEU A 23 7.08 -18.12 8.07
N GLY A 24 6.08 -18.96 8.32
CA GLY A 24 4.82 -18.98 7.57
C GLY A 24 4.09 -17.63 7.63
N ILE A 25 3.97 -17.04 8.83
CA ILE A 25 3.35 -15.72 9.03
C ILE A 25 4.12 -14.63 8.27
N LYS A 26 5.46 -14.66 8.32
CA LYS A 26 6.29 -13.67 7.60
C LYS A 26 6.13 -13.78 6.08
N ILE A 27 6.03 -14.99 5.55
CA ILE A 27 5.76 -15.22 4.12
C ILE A 27 4.39 -14.68 3.75
N VAL A 28 3.36 -14.95 4.54
CA VAL A 28 1.99 -14.43 4.31
C VAL A 28 1.98 -12.90 4.38
N MET A 29 2.65 -12.29 5.36
CA MET A 29 2.78 -10.83 5.44
C MET A 29 3.48 -10.23 4.23
N GLY A 30 4.57 -10.84 3.77
CA GLY A 30 5.28 -10.40 2.56
C GLY A 30 4.43 -10.53 1.30
N PHE A 31 3.70 -11.63 1.17
CA PHE A 31 2.74 -11.83 0.08
C PHE A 31 1.66 -10.76 0.08
N PHE A 32 1.03 -10.48 1.23
CA PHE A 32 0.02 -9.42 1.35
C PHE A 32 0.59 -8.04 1.04
N ALA A 33 1.81 -7.75 1.48
CA ALA A 33 2.46 -6.48 1.17
C ALA A 33 2.65 -6.28 -0.35
N VAL A 34 3.15 -7.31 -1.05
CA VAL A 34 3.32 -7.27 -2.52
C VAL A 34 1.97 -7.21 -3.23
N TYR A 35 1.00 -8.00 -2.77
CA TYR A 35 -0.37 -7.98 -3.30
C TYR A 35 -1.00 -6.59 -3.19
N MET A 36 -0.90 -5.94 -2.02
CA MET A 36 -1.41 -4.59 -1.82
C MET A 36 -0.70 -3.57 -2.69
N LEU A 37 0.63 -3.68 -2.86
CA LEU A 37 1.39 -2.81 -3.77
C LEU A 37 0.90 -2.93 -5.21
N ILE A 38 0.78 -4.16 -5.72
CA ILE A 38 0.30 -4.40 -7.08
C ILE A 38 -1.14 -3.90 -7.23
N SER A 39 -2.01 -4.20 -6.26
CA SER A 39 -3.39 -3.75 -6.30
C SER A 39 -3.50 -2.23 -6.32
N LEU A 40 -2.73 -1.52 -5.50
CA LEU A 40 -2.73 -0.06 -5.49
C LEU A 40 -2.22 0.52 -6.82
N ALA A 41 -1.16 -0.08 -7.39
CA ALA A 41 -0.62 0.34 -8.68
C ALA A 41 -1.62 0.10 -9.82
N VAL A 42 -2.27 -1.07 -9.84
CA VAL A 42 -3.27 -1.43 -10.84
C VAL A 42 -4.53 -0.58 -10.68
N THR A 43 -5.02 -0.34 -9.47
CA THR A 43 -6.18 0.52 -9.25
C THR A 43 -5.86 1.97 -9.62
N GLY A 44 -4.72 2.51 -9.19
CA GLY A 44 -4.31 3.87 -9.51
C GLY A 44 -4.10 4.09 -11.02
N GLY A 45 -3.34 3.20 -11.67
CA GLY A 45 -3.11 3.26 -13.11
C GLY A 45 -4.36 2.90 -13.93
N GLY A 46 -5.12 1.90 -13.49
CA GLY A 46 -6.35 1.44 -14.12
C GLY A 46 -7.46 2.49 -14.09
N MET A 47 -7.52 3.32 -13.05
CA MET A 47 -8.50 4.40 -12.94
C MET A 47 -8.39 5.39 -14.10
N TYR A 48 -7.17 5.68 -14.59
CA TYR A 48 -6.96 6.53 -15.76
C TYR A 48 -7.64 5.95 -17.02
N PHE A 49 -7.43 4.66 -17.28
CA PHE A 49 -8.03 3.97 -18.42
C PHE A 49 -9.55 3.87 -18.30
N LEU A 50 -10.04 3.61 -17.09
CA LEU A 50 -11.46 3.49 -16.81
C LEU A 50 -12.20 4.82 -17.07
N ILE A 51 -11.66 5.92 -16.54
CA ILE A 51 -12.24 7.27 -16.73
C ILE A 51 -12.27 7.63 -18.21
N ARG A 52 -11.16 7.38 -18.93
CA ARG A 52 -11.09 7.67 -20.37
C ARG A 52 -12.07 6.84 -21.20
N LYS A 53 -12.44 5.64 -20.73
CA LYS A 53 -13.45 4.78 -21.39
C LYS A 53 -14.87 5.28 -21.18
N PHE A 54 -15.20 5.79 -20.00
CA PHE A 54 -16.55 6.31 -19.69
C PHE A 54 -16.76 7.75 -20.14
N PHE A 55 -15.72 8.58 -20.11
CA PHE A 55 -15.75 9.99 -20.46
C PHE A 55 -14.65 10.31 -21.49
N PRO A 56 -14.85 9.93 -22.77
CA PRO A 56 -13.82 10.07 -23.80
C PRO A 56 -13.50 11.53 -24.14
N ASP A 57 -14.45 12.44 -23.98
CA ASP A 57 -14.33 13.84 -24.41
C ASP A 57 -13.71 14.76 -23.34
N GLN A 58 -13.46 14.25 -22.14
CA GLN A 58 -12.96 15.04 -21.01
C GLN A 58 -11.59 14.52 -20.56
N SER A 59 -10.74 15.44 -20.11
CA SER A 59 -9.44 15.03 -19.56
C SER A 59 -9.68 14.28 -18.23
N PRO A 60 -9.06 13.09 -18.04
CA PRO A 60 -9.28 12.31 -16.82
C PRO A 60 -8.94 13.07 -15.53
N LEU A 61 -7.91 13.94 -15.58
CA LEU A 61 -7.52 14.79 -14.47
C LEU A 61 -8.60 15.81 -14.08
N TRP A 62 -9.32 16.36 -15.06
CA TRP A 62 -10.41 17.30 -14.81
C TRP A 62 -11.53 16.63 -14.02
N ILE A 63 -11.95 15.44 -14.44
CA ILE A 63 -12.98 14.66 -13.77
C ILE A 63 -12.55 14.35 -12.33
N VAL A 64 -11.34 13.83 -12.12
CA VAL A 64 -10.83 13.53 -10.77
C VAL A 64 -10.82 14.77 -9.88
N SER A 65 -10.43 15.93 -10.42
CA SER A 65 -10.38 17.19 -9.67
C SER A 65 -11.77 17.61 -9.17
N GLN A 66 -12.83 17.36 -9.93
CA GLN A 66 -14.21 17.66 -9.51
C GLN A 66 -14.63 16.83 -8.28
N TYR A 67 -14.10 15.62 -8.14
CA TYR A 67 -14.41 14.73 -7.01
C TYR A 67 -13.46 14.87 -5.82
N PHE A 68 -12.39 15.66 -5.95
CA PHE A 68 -11.34 15.76 -4.94
C PHE A 68 -11.84 16.26 -3.58
N ILE A 69 -12.79 17.20 -3.57
CA ILE A 69 -13.38 17.70 -2.33
C ILE A 69 -14.19 16.62 -1.59
N TYR A 70 -14.95 15.81 -2.33
CA TYR A 70 -15.71 14.71 -1.75
C TYR A 70 -14.79 13.62 -1.20
N TRP A 71 -13.66 13.37 -1.87
CA TRP A 71 -12.62 12.47 -1.35
C TRP A 71 -12.09 12.95 0.00
N ILE A 72 -11.73 14.24 0.12
CA ILE A 72 -11.26 14.81 1.40
C ILE A 72 -12.32 14.68 2.49
N LEU A 73 -13.59 15.00 2.18
CA LEU A 73 -14.67 14.91 3.16
C LEU A 73 -14.87 13.47 3.64
N MET A 74 -14.89 12.50 2.71
CA MET A 74 -14.96 11.07 3.02
C MET A 74 -13.78 10.63 3.88
N GLU A 75 -12.57 11.06 3.52
CA GLU A 75 -11.35 10.76 4.27
C GLU A 75 -11.43 11.29 5.71
N LEU A 76 -11.88 12.54 5.89
CA LEU A 76 -12.07 13.15 7.21
C LEU A 76 -13.13 12.42 8.03
N MET A 77 -14.27 12.06 7.41
CA MET A 77 -15.30 11.28 8.09
C MET A 77 -14.77 9.92 8.55
N LEU A 78 -14.10 9.18 7.65
CA LEU A 78 -13.52 7.88 7.99
C LEU A 78 -12.46 8.01 9.10
N ARG A 79 -11.58 9.01 9.00
CA ARG A 79 -10.58 9.29 10.05
C ARG A 79 -11.25 9.56 11.39
N TYR A 80 -12.29 10.38 11.42
CA TYR A 80 -13.02 10.67 12.65
C TYR A 80 -13.59 9.40 13.30
N PHE A 81 -14.16 8.47 12.53
CA PHE A 81 -14.68 7.21 13.06
C PHE A 81 -13.61 6.20 13.46
N MET A 82 -12.48 6.17 12.75
CA MET A 82 -11.41 5.20 13.01
C MET A 82 -10.42 5.66 14.09
N GLN A 83 -10.30 6.97 14.31
CA GLN A 83 -9.43 7.54 15.33
C GLN A 83 -10.03 7.31 16.72
N LYS A 84 -9.18 6.89 17.66
CA LYS A 84 -9.56 6.89 19.07
C LYS A 84 -9.57 8.34 19.55
N LEU A 85 -10.66 8.73 20.21
CA LEU A 85 -10.69 10.00 20.94
C LEU A 85 -9.69 9.91 22.10
N PRO A 86 -8.89 10.96 22.37
CA PRO A 86 -8.12 11.03 23.61
C PRO A 86 -9.09 11.00 24.79
N ASP A 87 -8.75 10.23 25.82
CA ASP A 87 -9.50 10.13 27.09
C ASP A 87 -9.68 11.51 27.75
#